data_AF-A0A1L9S4L2-F1
#
_entry.id   AF-A0A1L9S4L2-F1
#
_cell.length_a   1.000
_cell.length_b   1.000
_cell.length_c   1.000
_cell.angle_alpha   90.00
_cell.angle_beta   90.00
_cell.angle_gamma   90.00
#
_symmetry.space_group_name_H-M   'P 1'
#
loop_
_entity.id
_entity.type
_entity.pdbx_description
1 polymer ?
#
loop_
_entity_poly.entity_id
_entity_poly.type
_entity_poly.pdbx_seq_one_letter_code
_entity_poly.pdbx_strand_id
1 'polypeptide(L)'
;RKFDICSDTIFRAAPGVREVYLYSHGNTAVLRGWAAKDGLAKLLSNENDEKDCDEYKAEFEQRLRENCKNLIPKVEIVPFNEASTSIPPKVSTTVESPAEAPTSSEKSISEDWIRLLDPYKNFMTRINRNLQNQVSVKVAILDDGADVSQFEGSNQQGETFHPEHDWFLGQCSHGTAMARCVRDICPGAELLVYRLDNSGKSDSKQRFTIKSCTEVCFMSVYEYQALQHARKMGADIISMSWSYQRERSSTDTDKEEFEKLVADTLQDKKSILFASHPDVGAIKEISDFAPVSLEGIIRICSATIYGAMSKENLYATADFILPGEGLHMKDIWKDPVRGSSFATAYAAGLAALVLYTLRAHLNCMEDDTDDSGTAKKLLNIVSRHQGMRKVFRILAKEDPENTTAHNCFVRPYFNLEGCDEDDLERQKKHLQTVVNNIVPQRVLSA
;
A
#
# COMPACT_ATOMS: atom_id res chain seq x y z
N ARG A 1 10.75 31.32 16.23
CA ARG A 1 11.50 30.12 15.74
C ARG A 1 10.46 29.05 15.46
N LYS A 2 10.39 28.53 14.25
CA LYS A 2 9.48 27.43 13.91
C LYS A 2 10.31 26.14 13.96
N PHE A 3 9.81 25.16 14.69
CA PHE A 3 10.47 23.88 14.86
C PHE A 3 9.98 22.89 13.80
N ASP A 4 10.80 21.88 13.52
CA ASP A 4 10.48 20.73 12.67
C ASP A 4 9.98 21.14 11.26
N ILE A 5 10.60 22.16 10.67
CA ILE A 5 10.33 22.58 9.29
C ILE A 5 10.86 21.50 8.34
N CYS A 6 10.02 20.94 7.46
CA CYS A 6 10.49 19.95 6.48
C CYS A 6 11.47 20.57 5.45
N SER A 7 12.33 19.73 4.88
CA SER A 7 13.31 20.12 3.85
C SER A 7 12.64 20.80 2.66
N ASP A 8 11.48 20.34 2.20
CA ASP A 8 10.76 20.96 1.07
C ASP A 8 10.27 22.37 1.36
N THR A 9 9.86 22.65 2.59
CA THR A 9 9.51 24.02 2.99
C THR A 9 10.72 24.93 2.90
N ILE A 10 11.91 24.44 3.27
CA ILE A 10 13.16 25.20 3.19
C ILE A 10 13.54 25.44 1.73
N PHE A 11 13.46 24.43 0.87
CA PHE A 11 13.70 24.56 -0.56
C PHE A 11 12.77 25.58 -1.23
N ARG A 12 11.48 25.54 -0.89
CA ARG A 12 10.46 26.46 -1.44
C ARG A 12 10.66 27.89 -0.95
N ALA A 13 10.94 28.06 0.33
CA ALA A 13 11.07 29.39 0.93
C ALA A 13 12.40 30.06 0.58
N ALA A 14 13.47 29.28 0.39
CA ALA A 14 14.80 29.80 0.15
C ALA A 14 15.62 28.86 -0.76
N PRO A 15 15.35 28.83 -2.08
CA PRO A 15 15.97 27.87 -3.01
C PRO A 15 17.50 28.05 -3.20
N GLY A 16 18.05 29.23 -2.85
CA GLY A 16 19.49 29.52 -2.89
C GLY A 16 20.14 29.55 -1.51
N VAL A 17 19.51 28.96 -0.49
CA VAL A 17 20.01 29.02 0.88
C VAL A 17 21.33 28.24 1.01
N ARG A 18 22.32 28.89 1.62
CA ARG A 18 23.64 28.29 1.91
C ARG A 18 23.81 27.88 3.36
N GLU A 19 23.10 28.55 4.27
CA GLU A 19 23.13 28.27 5.70
C GLU A 19 21.70 28.12 6.24
N VAL A 20 21.43 27.01 6.91
CA VAL A 20 20.11 26.72 7.48
C VAL A 20 20.26 26.40 8.96
N TYR A 21 19.57 27.17 9.82
CA TYR A 21 19.51 26.91 11.25
C TYR A 21 18.21 26.17 11.58
N LEU A 22 18.34 24.88 11.88
CA LEU A 22 17.23 24.00 12.16
C LEU A 22 16.95 23.93 13.67
N TYR A 23 15.67 23.95 14.01
CA TYR A 23 15.20 23.74 15.37
C TYR A 23 14.29 22.51 15.33
N SER A 24 14.55 21.52 16.18
CA SER A 24 13.75 20.29 16.23
C SER A 24 13.23 20.01 17.63
N HIS A 25 12.03 19.44 17.73
CA HIS A 25 11.53 18.82 18.95
C HIS A 25 11.92 17.34 19.07
N GLY A 26 12.72 16.81 18.15
CA GLY A 26 13.01 15.38 18.06
C GLY A 26 11.94 14.59 17.30
N ASN A 27 11.18 15.24 16.41
CA ASN A 27 10.24 14.53 15.54
C ASN A 27 11.01 13.65 14.54
N THR A 28 11.02 12.35 14.77
CA THR A 28 11.77 11.36 13.98
C THR A 28 11.44 11.42 12.49
N ALA A 29 10.20 11.73 12.10
CA ALA A 29 9.82 11.84 10.70
C ALA A 29 10.52 13.01 10.00
N VAL A 30 10.60 14.17 10.66
CA VAL A 30 11.27 15.35 10.13
C VAL A 30 12.79 15.17 10.13
N LEU A 31 13.35 14.58 11.19
CA LEU A 31 14.78 14.25 11.24
C LEU A 31 15.20 13.28 10.13
N ARG A 32 14.37 12.26 9.85
CA ARG A 32 14.58 11.35 8.72
C ARG A 32 14.42 12.05 7.38
N GLY A 33 13.40 12.90 7.23
CA GLY A 33 13.22 13.73 6.03
C GLY A 33 14.41 14.65 5.78
N TRP A 34 15.03 15.21 6.82
CA TRP A 34 16.26 15.98 6.70
C TRP A 34 17.45 15.13 6.25
N ALA A 35 17.59 13.94 6.84
CA ALA A 35 18.68 13.01 6.56
C ALA A 35 18.52 12.21 5.24
N ALA A 36 17.36 12.28 4.59
CA ALA A 36 17.11 11.55 3.36
C ALA A 36 17.94 12.09 2.19
N LYS A 37 18.23 11.24 1.21
CA LYS A 37 18.99 11.61 0.00
C LYS A 37 18.30 12.71 -0.80
N ASP A 38 16.98 12.73 -0.75
CA ASP A 38 16.09 13.73 -1.33
C ASP A 38 15.65 14.82 -0.33
N GLY A 39 16.22 14.79 0.89
CA GLY A 39 16.06 15.76 1.96
C GLY A 39 16.99 16.96 1.82
N LEU A 40 17.63 17.37 2.92
CA LEU A 40 18.54 18.54 2.94
C LEU A 40 19.78 18.34 2.05
N ALA A 41 20.12 17.11 1.69
CA ALA A 41 21.19 16.80 0.76
C ALA A 41 20.99 17.41 -0.65
N LYS A 42 19.78 17.88 -0.99
CA LYS A 42 19.52 18.65 -2.22
C LYS A 42 19.94 20.12 -2.13
N LEU A 43 20.25 20.65 -0.94
CA LEU A 43 20.80 22.00 -0.83
C LEU A 43 22.13 22.04 -1.57
N LEU A 44 22.40 23.12 -2.31
CA LEU A 44 23.59 23.26 -3.16
C LEU A 44 24.85 22.85 -2.39
N SER A 45 25.60 21.89 -2.96
CA SER A 45 26.79 21.30 -2.35
C SER A 45 27.73 22.39 -1.86
N ASN A 46 28.00 22.42 -0.56
CA ASN A 46 29.05 23.27 -0.04
C ASN A 46 30.38 22.55 -0.32
N GLU A 47 31.35 23.24 -0.94
CA GLU A 47 32.65 22.64 -1.27
C GLU A 47 33.45 22.18 -0.01
N ASN A 48 32.96 22.50 1.20
CA ASN A 48 33.58 22.19 2.48
C ASN A 48 32.77 21.23 3.38
N ASP A 49 31.71 20.55 2.88
CA ASP A 49 30.78 19.78 3.73
C ASP A 49 31.45 18.74 4.65
N GLU A 50 32.45 17.99 4.17
CA GLU A 50 33.16 17.00 5.01
C GLU A 50 34.01 17.66 6.11
N LYS A 51 34.71 18.74 5.76
CA LYS A 51 35.57 19.48 6.70
C LYS A 51 34.73 20.17 7.78
N ASP A 52 33.62 20.78 7.39
CA ASP A 52 32.68 21.41 8.32
C ASP A 52 32.06 20.36 9.25
N CYS A 53 31.68 19.19 8.73
CA CYS A 53 31.18 18.09 9.56
C CYS A 53 32.20 17.61 10.61
N ASP A 54 33.47 17.48 10.22
CA ASP A 54 34.54 17.09 11.14
C ASP A 54 34.82 18.15 12.21
N GLU A 55 34.75 19.44 11.86
CA GLU A 55 34.91 20.56 12.79
C GLU A 55 33.74 20.65 13.79
N TYR A 56 32.50 20.52 13.33
CA TYR A 56 31.29 20.64 14.17
C TYR A 56 30.96 19.37 14.98
N LYS A 57 31.60 18.23 14.67
CA LYS A 57 31.36 16.94 15.34
C LYS A 57 31.48 17.02 16.86
N ALA A 58 32.57 17.59 17.36
CA ALA A 58 32.82 17.67 18.80
C ALA A 58 31.78 18.54 19.53
N GLU A 59 31.42 19.68 18.91
CA GLU A 59 30.40 20.60 19.44
C GLU A 59 29.01 19.95 19.42
N PHE A 60 28.66 19.25 18.34
CA PHE A 60 27.41 18.53 18.22
C PHE A 60 27.27 17.47 19.31
N GLU A 61 28.29 16.63 19.52
CA GLU A 61 28.25 15.62 20.57
C GLU A 61 28.13 16.24 21.98
N GLN A 62 28.85 17.34 22.24
CA GLN A 62 28.77 18.05 23.51
C GLN A 62 27.35 18.58 23.74
N ARG A 63 26.78 19.30 22.75
CA ARG A 63 25.41 19.86 22.84
C ARG A 63 24.36 18.75 22.97
N LEU A 64 24.55 17.63 22.30
CA LEU A 64 23.65 16.48 22.40
C LEU A 64 23.66 15.89 23.81
N ARG A 65 24.85 15.73 24.42
CA ARG A 65 25.00 15.28 25.81
C ARG A 65 24.39 16.25 26.82
N GLU A 66 24.57 17.55 26.63
CA GLU A 66 24.02 18.59 27.51
C GLU A 66 22.49 18.66 27.48
N ASN A 67 21.90 18.55 26.28
CA ASN A 67 20.46 18.71 26.10
C ASN A 67 19.67 17.41 26.28
N CYS A 68 20.31 16.25 26.12
CA CYS A 68 19.66 14.95 26.20
C CYS A 68 20.25 14.07 27.32
N LYS A 69 19.90 14.38 28.57
CA LYS A 69 20.43 13.71 29.78
C LYS A 69 20.18 12.19 29.86
N ASN A 70 19.28 11.66 29.05
CA ASN A 70 18.89 10.25 29.01
C ASN A 70 19.54 9.45 27.85
N LEU A 71 20.38 10.09 27.02
CA LEU A 71 21.09 9.42 25.93
C LEU A 71 22.22 8.53 26.47
N ILE A 72 22.27 7.28 26.01
CA ILE A 72 23.28 6.27 26.37
C ILE A 72 24.69 6.83 26.07
N PRO A 73 25.73 6.55 26.89
CA PRO A 73 27.03 7.23 26.86
C PRO A 73 27.86 7.09 25.56
N LYS A 74 27.39 6.36 24.54
CA LYS A 74 28.11 6.17 23.28
C LYS A 74 27.29 6.75 22.12
N VAL A 75 27.71 7.94 21.66
CA VAL A 75 27.24 8.54 20.42
C VAL A 75 28.19 8.05 19.33
N GLU A 76 27.65 7.33 18.33
CA GLU A 76 28.41 6.88 17.17
C GLU A 76 27.99 7.73 15.97
N ILE A 77 28.96 8.41 15.35
CA ILE A 77 28.74 9.20 14.15
C ILE A 77 29.26 8.40 12.97
N VAL A 78 28.34 7.92 12.14
CA VAL A 78 28.63 7.13 10.94
C VAL A 78 28.52 8.05 9.72
N PRO A 79 29.53 8.11 8.84
CA PRO A 79 29.43 8.84 7.57
C PRO A 79 28.23 8.33 6.76
N PHE A 80 27.51 9.22 6.08
CA PHE A 80 26.30 8.89 5.32
C PHE A 80 26.52 7.74 4.32
N ASN A 81 27.72 7.61 3.76
CA ASN A 81 28.08 6.56 2.81
C ASN A 81 28.30 5.17 3.46
N GLU A 82 28.55 5.10 4.77
CA GLU A 82 28.83 3.84 5.49
C GLU A 82 27.59 3.30 6.24
N ALA A 83 26.62 4.16 6.55
CA ALA A 83 25.40 3.81 7.32
C ALA A 83 24.47 2.80 6.62
N SER A 84 24.69 2.51 5.34
CA SER A 84 23.90 1.51 4.58
C SER A 84 24.26 0.05 4.89
N THR A 85 25.27 -0.23 5.72
CA THR A 85 25.75 -1.61 5.95
C THR A 85 25.69 -2.13 7.40
N SER A 86 25.32 -1.33 8.39
CA SER A 86 25.31 -1.79 9.80
C SER A 86 23.98 -1.51 10.51
N ILE A 87 23.16 -2.55 10.66
CA ILE A 87 21.95 -2.55 11.51
C ILE A 87 22.37 -2.81 12.96
N PRO A 88 22.02 -1.96 13.95
CA PRO A 88 22.25 -2.28 15.36
C PRO A 88 21.18 -3.28 15.87
N PRO A 89 21.52 -4.19 16.81
CA PRO A 89 20.56 -5.13 17.37
C PRO A 89 19.58 -4.43 18.33
N LYS A 90 18.28 -4.72 18.18
CA LYS A 90 17.20 -4.30 19.10
C LYS A 90 17.49 -4.82 20.51
N VAL A 91 17.63 -3.91 21.47
CA VAL A 91 17.60 -4.23 22.91
C VAL A 91 16.13 -4.32 23.33
N SER A 92 15.66 -5.54 23.54
CA SER A 92 14.35 -5.82 24.15
C SER A 92 14.42 -5.52 25.65
N THR A 93 13.57 -4.61 26.14
CA THR A 93 13.35 -4.43 27.57
C THR A 93 12.01 -5.06 27.92
N THR A 94 12.05 -6.28 28.47
CA THR A 94 10.92 -6.98 29.06
C THR A 94 10.59 -6.36 30.42
N VAL A 95 9.36 -5.90 30.60
CA VAL A 95 8.75 -5.68 31.91
C VAL A 95 7.55 -6.59 31.99
N GLU A 96 7.69 -7.70 32.72
CA GLU A 96 6.63 -8.65 33.01
C GLU A 96 5.66 -8.03 34.02
N SER A 97 4.36 -8.09 33.72
CA SER A 97 3.28 -7.95 34.71
C SER A 97 2.44 -9.22 34.71
N PRO A 98 1.83 -9.60 35.85
CA PRO A 98 1.42 -10.98 36.11
C PRO A 98 0.22 -11.42 35.27
N ALA A 99 0.29 -12.66 34.81
CA ALA A 99 -0.72 -13.32 33.99
C ALA A 99 -2.04 -13.51 34.75
N GLU A 100 -3.13 -12.98 34.19
CA GLU A 100 -4.48 -13.50 34.40
C GLU A 100 -4.79 -14.55 33.31
N ALA A 101 -5.39 -15.66 33.72
CA ALA A 101 -5.61 -16.85 32.91
C ALA A 101 -6.46 -16.57 31.65
N PRO A 102 -6.18 -17.22 30.51
CA PRO A 102 -6.90 -16.96 29.28
C PRO A 102 -8.29 -17.59 29.34
N THR A 103 -9.32 -16.76 29.45
CA THR A 103 -10.64 -17.10 28.91
C THR A 103 -10.49 -17.30 27.40
N SER A 104 -10.86 -18.47 26.91
CA SER A 104 -10.82 -18.84 25.48
C SER A 104 -11.57 -17.82 24.62
N SER A 105 -10.85 -16.85 24.06
CA SER A 105 -11.38 -15.95 23.04
C SER A 105 -11.45 -16.73 21.73
N GLU A 106 -12.65 -16.95 21.20
CA GLU A 106 -12.83 -17.33 19.80
C GLU A 106 -12.06 -16.32 18.94
N LYS A 107 -11.02 -16.77 18.23
CA LYS A 107 -10.21 -15.90 17.35
C LYS A 107 -11.06 -15.48 16.16
N SER A 108 -10.94 -14.21 15.75
CA SER A 108 -11.74 -13.68 14.64
C SER A 108 -11.27 -14.25 13.30
N ILE A 109 -12.19 -14.52 12.36
CA ILE A 109 -11.81 -14.96 11.01
C ILE A 109 -10.93 -13.92 10.32
N SER A 110 -11.07 -12.64 10.65
CA SER A 110 -10.25 -11.58 10.08
C SER A 110 -8.75 -11.76 10.38
N GLU A 111 -8.40 -12.10 11.61
CA GLU A 111 -7.00 -12.39 11.99
C GLU A 111 -6.52 -13.72 11.41
N ASP A 112 -7.38 -14.74 11.45
CA ASP A 112 -7.05 -16.04 10.87
C ASP A 112 -6.85 -15.96 9.35
N TRP A 113 -7.60 -15.12 8.65
CA TRP A 113 -7.49 -14.95 7.20
C TRP A 113 -6.09 -14.50 6.77
N ILE A 114 -5.50 -13.53 7.50
CA ILE A 114 -4.15 -13.03 7.25
C ILE A 114 -3.11 -14.06 7.70
N ARG A 115 -3.28 -14.62 8.90
CA ARG A 115 -2.36 -15.58 9.51
C ARG A 115 -2.23 -16.88 8.69
N LEU A 116 -3.34 -17.37 8.14
CA LEU A 116 -3.35 -18.58 7.32
C LEU A 116 -2.58 -18.41 6.00
N LEU A 117 -2.29 -17.17 5.58
CA LEU A 117 -1.44 -16.89 4.43
C LEU A 117 0.06 -16.82 4.78
N ASP A 118 0.45 -16.78 6.06
CA ASP A 118 1.85 -16.65 6.49
C ASP A 118 2.78 -17.71 5.86
N PRO A 119 2.43 -19.01 5.83
CA PRO A 119 3.29 -20.02 5.20
C PRO A 119 3.58 -19.71 3.73
N TYR A 120 2.57 -19.23 2.99
CA TYR A 120 2.72 -18.90 1.58
C TYR A 120 3.50 -17.60 1.36
N LYS A 121 3.26 -16.57 2.18
CA LYS A 121 4.03 -15.31 2.13
C LYS A 121 5.51 -15.56 2.39
N ASN A 122 5.83 -16.41 3.37
CA ASN A 122 7.21 -16.81 3.68
C ASN A 122 7.84 -17.59 2.53
N PHE A 123 7.11 -18.55 1.96
CA PHE A 123 7.53 -19.29 0.78
C PHE A 123 7.85 -18.37 -0.40
N MET A 124 6.97 -17.43 -0.73
CA MET A 124 7.18 -16.47 -1.83
C MET A 124 8.35 -15.51 -1.56
N THR A 125 8.59 -15.15 -0.30
CA THR A 125 9.76 -14.35 0.10
C THR A 125 11.06 -15.12 -0.12
N ARG A 126 11.09 -16.42 0.25
CA ARG A 126 12.26 -17.30 0.00
C ARG A 126 12.51 -17.48 -1.50
N ILE A 127 11.48 -17.79 -2.28
CA ILE A 127 11.60 -17.93 -3.74
C ILE A 127 12.19 -16.66 -4.34
N ASN A 128 11.59 -15.50 -4.06
CA ASN A 128 12.04 -14.27 -4.72
C ASN A 128 13.50 -13.90 -4.40
N ARG A 129 13.96 -14.19 -3.17
CA ARG A 129 15.36 -13.99 -2.78
C ARG A 129 16.34 -14.84 -3.61
N ASN A 130 15.89 -16.01 -4.06
CA ASN A 130 16.69 -16.97 -4.81
C ASN A 130 16.58 -16.80 -6.33
N LEU A 131 15.70 -15.93 -6.82
CA LEU A 131 15.60 -15.64 -8.26
C LEU A 131 16.78 -14.77 -8.71
N GLN A 132 17.24 -14.99 -9.94
CA GLN A 132 18.27 -14.16 -10.56
C GLN A 132 17.81 -12.70 -10.67
N ASN A 133 16.58 -12.50 -11.11
CA ASN A 133 15.92 -11.20 -11.14
C ASN A 133 14.79 -11.20 -10.12
N GLN A 134 14.93 -10.37 -9.07
CA GLN A 134 13.89 -10.22 -8.06
C GLN A 134 12.64 -9.63 -8.71
N VAL A 135 11.50 -10.28 -8.46
CA VAL A 135 10.20 -9.80 -8.90
C VAL A 135 9.64 -8.79 -7.90
N SER A 136 8.87 -7.85 -8.42
CA SER A 136 8.12 -6.84 -7.67
C SER A 136 6.75 -6.67 -8.31
N VAL A 137 5.79 -6.11 -7.57
CA VAL A 137 4.47 -5.68 -8.07
C VAL A 137 4.16 -4.31 -7.50
N LYS A 138 3.77 -3.37 -8.37
CA LYS A 138 3.50 -1.99 -7.98
C LYS A 138 2.04 -1.79 -7.61
N VAL A 139 1.79 -1.39 -6.38
CA VAL A 139 0.45 -1.09 -5.86
C VAL A 139 0.35 0.40 -5.58
N ALA A 140 -0.49 1.08 -6.36
CA ALA A 140 -0.84 2.48 -6.12
C ALA A 140 -1.95 2.58 -5.08
N ILE A 141 -1.75 3.44 -4.08
CA ILE A 141 -2.70 3.73 -3.00
C ILE A 141 -3.05 5.20 -3.10
N LEU A 142 -4.29 5.51 -3.47
CA LEU A 142 -4.79 6.88 -3.54
C LEU A 142 -5.60 7.14 -2.28
N ASP A 143 -5.04 7.85 -1.30
CA ASP A 143 -5.63 8.03 0.03
C ASP A 143 -5.07 9.28 0.75
N ASP A 144 -5.19 9.40 2.07
CA ASP A 144 -4.67 10.51 2.87
C ASP A 144 -3.14 10.51 3.09
N GLY A 145 -2.37 9.82 2.24
CA GLY A 145 -0.93 9.62 2.39
C GLY A 145 -0.58 8.39 3.27
N ALA A 146 0.69 8.19 3.61
CA ALA A 146 1.10 7.07 4.47
C ALA A 146 2.38 7.35 5.26
N ASP A 147 2.40 7.03 6.55
CA ASP A 147 3.59 7.10 7.39
C ASP A 147 4.59 6.00 7.00
N VAL A 148 5.63 6.39 6.28
CA VAL A 148 6.70 5.49 5.81
C VAL A 148 7.47 4.82 6.94
N SER A 149 7.47 5.39 8.15
CA SER A 149 8.20 4.83 9.28
C SER A 149 7.65 3.49 9.76
N GLN A 150 6.41 3.16 9.36
CA GLN A 150 5.72 1.91 9.68
C GLN A 150 6.11 0.75 8.76
N PHE A 151 6.81 1.01 7.64
CA PHE A 151 7.12 0.00 6.65
C PHE A 151 8.61 -0.32 6.61
N GLU A 152 8.92 -1.61 6.53
CA GLU A 152 10.29 -2.08 6.30
C GLU A 152 10.64 -2.03 4.79
N GLY A 153 11.92 -1.82 4.49
CA GLY A 153 12.43 -1.69 3.12
C GLY A 153 12.28 -0.28 2.55
N SER A 154 12.96 -0.02 1.43
CA SER A 154 12.97 1.28 0.72
C SER A 154 12.21 1.24 -0.61
N ASN A 155 11.24 0.33 -0.73
CA ASN A 155 10.43 0.13 -1.95
C ASN A 155 9.06 0.81 -1.83
N GLN A 156 9.04 2.01 -1.27
CA GLN A 156 7.89 2.91 -1.21
C GLN A 156 8.32 4.25 -1.82
N GLN A 157 7.46 4.79 -2.65
CA GLN A 157 7.58 6.13 -3.21
C GLN A 157 6.20 6.74 -3.25
N GLY A 158 6.12 8.05 -3.42
CA GLY A 158 4.84 8.71 -3.47
C GLY A 158 4.93 10.11 -4.04
N GLU A 159 3.75 10.69 -4.19
CA GLU A 159 3.56 12.05 -4.68
C GLU A 159 2.39 12.66 -3.91
N THR A 160 2.46 13.97 -3.68
CA THR A 160 1.40 14.68 -2.96
C THR A 160 0.60 15.59 -3.87
N PHE A 161 -0.72 15.56 -3.68
CA PHE A 161 -1.67 16.52 -4.25
C PHE A 161 -2.31 17.35 -3.14
N HIS A 162 -1.79 17.25 -1.91
CA HIS A 162 -2.20 18.07 -0.79
C HIS A 162 -1.35 19.36 -0.73
N PRO A 163 -1.95 20.54 -0.48
CA PRO A 163 -1.24 21.83 -0.54
C PRO A 163 -0.09 21.96 0.48
N GLU A 164 -0.27 21.44 1.69
CA GLU A 164 0.64 21.69 2.82
C GLU A 164 1.52 20.51 3.25
N HIS A 165 1.17 19.29 2.85
CA HIS A 165 1.78 18.08 3.40
C HIS A 165 2.30 17.22 2.27
N ASP A 166 3.50 16.68 2.43
CA ASP A 166 4.02 15.66 1.54
C ASP A 166 3.29 14.31 1.74
N TRP A 167 3.48 13.36 0.83
CA TRP A 167 2.75 12.11 0.79
C TRP A 167 2.94 11.23 2.04
N PHE A 168 4.03 11.45 2.77
CA PHE A 168 4.37 10.76 4.02
C PHE A 168 4.22 11.62 5.28
N LEU A 169 3.77 12.88 5.15
CA LEU A 169 3.64 13.82 6.26
C LEU A 169 2.18 14.15 6.57
N GLY A 170 1.94 14.59 7.81
CA GLY A 170 0.62 15.03 8.26
C GLY A 170 -0.26 13.89 8.81
N GLN A 171 -1.54 14.19 9.04
CA GLN A 171 -2.52 13.15 9.40
C GLN A 171 -2.75 12.25 8.18
N CYS A 172 -2.32 10.99 8.29
CA CYS A 172 -2.38 9.97 7.25
C CYS A 172 -2.75 8.57 7.80
N SER A 173 -3.49 8.50 8.91
CA SER A 173 -3.79 7.22 9.57
C SER A 173 -4.53 6.25 8.67
N HIS A 174 -5.42 6.74 7.79
CA HIS A 174 -6.23 5.87 6.95
C HIS A 174 -5.39 5.21 5.86
N GLY A 175 -4.66 5.98 5.06
CA GLY A 175 -3.79 5.50 4.01
C GLY A 175 -2.57 4.73 4.54
N THR A 176 -2.05 5.08 5.73
CA THR A 176 -1.07 4.24 6.45
C THR A 176 -1.63 2.84 6.70
N ALA A 177 -2.88 2.74 7.12
CA ALA A 177 -3.51 1.44 7.32
C ALA A 177 -3.80 0.70 6.03
N MET A 178 -4.17 1.40 4.95
CA MET A 178 -4.35 0.77 3.64
C MET A 178 -3.03 0.19 3.13
N ALA A 179 -1.93 0.94 3.28
CA ALA A 179 -0.59 0.46 2.95
C ALA A 179 -0.17 -0.74 3.82
N ARG A 180 -0.52 -0.74 5.11
CA ARG A 180 -0.32 -1.89 6.01
C ARG A 180 -1.10 -3.11 5.55
N CYS A 181 -2.40 -2.99 5.25
CA CYS A 181 -3.21 -4.09 4.72
C CYS A 181 -2.60 -4.71 3.45
N VAL A 182 -2.10 -3.87 2.54
CA VAL A 182 -1.43 -4.35 1.31
C VAL A 182 -0.17 -5.17 1.66
N ARG A 183 0.69 -4.64 2.53
CA ARG A 183 1.95 -5.30 2.94
C ARG A 183 1.76 -6.52 3.84
N ASP A 184 0.70 -6.55 4.64
CA ASP A 184 0.35 -7.70 5.46
C ASP A 184 0.06 -8.95 4.60
N ILE A 185 -0.37 -8.74 3.34
CA ILE A 185 -0.65 -9.81 2.37
C ILE A 185 0.47 -10.00 1.36
N CYS A 186 1.02 -8.92 0.81
CA CYS A 186 2.15 -8.98 -0.10
C CYS A 186 3.32 -8.13 0.43
N PRO A 187 4.18 -8.68 1.32
CA PRO A 187 5.27 -7.94 1.93
C PRO A 187 6.27 -7.36 0.92
N GLY A 188 6.41 -7.99 -0.26
CA GLY A 188 7.31 -7.55 -1.33
C GLY A 188 6.72 -6.51 -2.30
N ALA A 189 5.46 -6.09 -2.14
CA ALA A 189 4.82 -5.13 -3.04
C ALA A 189 5.51 -3.76 -2.99
N GLU A 190 5.83 -3.17 -4.14
CA GLU A 190 6.28 -1.77 -4.20
C GLU A 190 5.06 -0.85 -4.04
N LEU A 191 5.12 0.07 -3.07
CA LEU A 191 4.01 0.97 -2.79
C LEU A 191 4.20 2.30 -3.50
N LEU A 192 3.19 2.73 -4.25
CA LEU A 192 3.09 4.07 -4.84
C LEU A 192 2.00 4.84 -4.09
N VAL A 193 2.38 5.67 -3.12
CA VAL A 193 1.43 6.37 -2.26
C VAL A 193 1.11 7.74 -2.84
N TYR A 194 -0.16 7.99 -3.12
CA TYR A 194 -0.63 9.26 -3.67
C TYR A 194 -1.52 9.95 -2.65
N ARG A 195 -1.00 11.01 -2.02
CA ARG A 195 -1.74 11.76 -1.00
C ARG A 195 -2.72 12.72 -1.66
N LEU A 196 -4.00 12.49 -1.40
CA LEU A 196 -5.11 13.32 -1.83
C LEU A 196 -5.30 14.51 -0.88
N ASP A 197 -5.92 15.58 -1.39
CA ASP A 197 -6.19 16.79 -0.62
C ASP A 197 -7.39 16.59 0.30
N ASN A 198 -7.12 16.54 1.62
CA ASN A 198 -8.09 16.50 2.69
C ASN A 198 -8.18 17.80 3.51
N SER A 199 -7.65 18.91 2.98
CA SER A 199 -7.67 20.23 3.64
C SER A 199 -9.07 20.85 3.70
N GLY A 200 -9.94 20.53 2.74
CA GLY A 200 -11.32 20.98 2.64
C GLY A 200 -12.26 20.32 3.64
N LYS A 201 -12.05 20.53 4.95
CA LYS A 201 -12.99 20.13 6.00
C LYS A 201 -14.11 21.17 6.15
N SER A 202 -15.05 21.23 5.20
CA SER A 202 -16.34 21.88 5.44
C SER A 202 -17.51 21.05 4.90
N ASP A 203 -18.25 20.46 5.84
CA ASP A 203 -19.62 19.92 5.73
C ASP A 203 -19.97 18.76 4.78
N SER A 204 -19.10 18.32 3.86
CA SER A 204 -19.40 17.12 3.06
C SER A 204 -18.88 15.85 3.74
N LYS A 205 -19.64 14.74 3.66
CA LYS A 205 -19.21 13.39 4.11
C LYS A 205 -18.02 12.83 3.30
N GLN A 206 -17.41 13.65 2.45
CA GLN A 206 -16.36 13.29 1.52
C GLN A 206 -15.00 13.66 2.15
N ARG A 207 -14.11 12.67 2.29
CA ARG A 207 -12.84 12.83 3.02
C ARG A 207 -11.78 13.67 2.29
N PHE A 208 -11.92 13.80 0.97
CA PHE A 208 -10.94 14.44 0.08
C PHE A 208 -11.66 15.25 -1.00
N THR A 209 -10.99 16.23 -1.60
CA THR A 209 -11.49 16.90 -2.81
C THR A 209 -11.39 15.93 -3.98
N ILE A 210 -12.47 15.74 -4.77
CA ILE A 210 -12.37 14.96 -6.02
C ILE A 210 -11.42 15.64 -6.97
N LYS A 211 -11.34 16.98 -6.89
CA LYS A 211 -10.29 17.78 -7.49
C LYS A 211 -8.94 17.12 -7.24
N SER A 212 -8.45 16.84 -6.05
CA SER A 212 -7.12 16.19 -5.89
C SER A 212 -6.94 14.80 -6.54
N CYS A 213 -8.03 14.11 -6.88
CA CYS A 213 -7.98 12.89 -7.70
C CYS A 213 -7.75 13.20 -9.19
N THR A 214 -8.17 14.40 -9.64
CA THR A 214 -8.07 14.97 -11.00
C THR A 214 -7.15 16.19 -11.12
N GLU A 215 -6.61 16.72 -10.03
CA GLU A 215 -6.10 18.10 -10.00
C GLU A 215 -4.70 18.12 -10.55
N VAL A 216 -4.52 19.08 -11.43
CA VAL A 216 -3.25 19.49 -12.01
C VAL A 216 -2.46 20.23 -10.94
N CYS A 217 -1.35 19.65 -10.48
CA CYS A 217 -0.40 20.41 -9.68
C CYS A 217 0.20 21.52 -10.55
N PHE A 218 -0.21 22.78 -10.30
CA PHE A 218 0.16 23.95 -11.10
C PHE A 218 1.60 24.42 -10.83
N MET A 219 2.56 23.51 -10.69
CA MET A 219 3.97 23.86 -10.46
C MET A 219 4.90 22.78 -11.05
N SER A 220 5.00 22.75 -12.39
CA SER A 220 6.21 22.44 -13.18
C SER A 220 5.87 21.64 -14.44
N VAL A 221 5.55 22.32 -15.56
CA VAL A 221 5.79 21.90 -16.96
C VAL A 221 5.31 20.47 -17.40
N TYR A 222 4.62 19.72 -16.53
CA TYR A 222 4.09 18.39 -16.77
C TYR A 222 2.81 18.21 -15.96
N GLU A 223 1.71 18.01 -16.67
CA GLU A 223 0.36 17.81 -16.12
C GLU A 223 0.22 16.38 -15.60
N TYR A 224 0.03 16.15 -14.29
CA TYR A 224 -0.34 14.81 -13.79
C TYR A 224 -1.36 14.86 -12.65
N GLN A 225 -2.40 14.02 -12.79
CA GLN A 225 -3.43 13.67 -11.81
C GLN A 225 -2.95 12.44 -11.01
N ALA A 226 -3.39 12.22 -9.76
CA ALA A 226 -2.95 11.06 -8.96
C ALA A 226 -3.08 9.71 -9.71
N LEU A 227 -4.22 9.51 -10.38
CA LEU A 227 -4.49 8.33 -11.19
C LEU A 227 -3.65 8.30 -12.49
N GLN A 228 -3.41 9.44 -13.13
CA GLN A 228 -2.50 9.51 -14.29
C GLN A 228 -1.04 9.23 -13.91
N HIS A 229 -0.59 9.71 -12.76
CA HIS A 229 0.75 9.45 -12.27
C HIS A 229 0.93 7.97 -11.93
N ALA A 230 -0.06 7.34 -11.29
CA ALA A 230 -0.08 5.90 -11.09
C ALA A 230 0.06 5.13 -12.41
N ARG A 231 -0.67 5.53 -13.46
CA ARG A 231 -0.53 4.93 -14.81
C ARG A 231 0.88 5.13 -15.38
N LYS A 232 1.43 6.34 -15.29
CA LYS A 232 2.78 6.67 -15.80
C LYS A 232 3.87 5.88 -15.10
N MET A 233 3.75 5.69 -13.79
CA MET A 233 4.68 4.90 -12.98
C MET A 233 4.56 3.39 -13.21
N GLY A 234 3.59 2.97 -14.03
CA GLY A 234 3.33 1.58 -14.37
C GLY A 234 2.77 0.79 -13.18
N ALA A 235 1.83 1.39 -12.43
CA ALA A 235 1.12 0.68 -11.37
C ALA A 235 0.41 -0.56 -11.93
N ASP A 236 0.64 -1.72 -11.33
CA ASP A 236 -0.05 -2.96 -11.69
C ASP A 236 -1.47 -2.96 -11.11
N ILE A 237 -1.61 -2.41 -9.90
CA ILE A 237 -2.86 -2.36 -9.13
C ILE A 237 -3.06 -0.93 -8.62
N ILE A 238 -4.29 -0.45 -8.67
CA ILE A 238 -4.71 0.83 -8.10
C ILE A 238 -5.81 0.55 -7.09
N SER A 239 -5.55 0.90 -5.82
CA SER A 239 -6.47 0.75 -4.70
C SER A 239 -7.08 2.11 -4.36
N MET A 240 -8.40 2.22 -4.50
CA MET A 240 -9.20 3.38 -4.07
C MET A 240 -10.11 2.94 -2.93
N SER A 241 -9.59 3.02 -1.70
CA SER A 241 -10.27 2.53 -0.49
C SER A 241 -11.28 3.56 0.06
N TRP A 242 -12.00 4.22 -0.86
CA TRP A 242 -13.02 5.22 -0.59
C TRP A 242 -14.01 5.28 -1.76
N SER A 243 -15.17 5.89 -1.49
CA SER A 243 -16.15 6.29 -2.50
C SER A 243 -16.78 7.62 -2.10
N TYR A 244 -17.20 8.41 -3.08
CA TYR A 244 -17.97 9.63 -2.90
C TYR A 244 -19.37 9.48 -3.48
N GLN A 245 -20.30 10.26 -2.94
CA GLN A 245 -21.66 10.29 -3.45
C GLN A 245 -21.72 11.12 -4.73
N ARG A 246 -22.28 10.52 -5.80
CA ARG A 246 -22.61 11.19 -7.05
C ARG A 246 -23.81 12.08 -6.83
N GLU A 247 -23.77 13.26 -7.42
CA GLU A 247 -24.90 14.17 -7.44
C GLU A 247 -25.65 13.97 -8.76
N ARG A 248 -26.97 13.78 -8.68
CA ARG A 248 -27.80 13.50 -9.87
C ARG A 248 -27.93 14.69 -10.83
N SER A 249 -27.47 15.87 -10.42
CA SER A 249 -27.53 17.12 -11.19
C SER A 249 -26.32 18.02 -10.92
N SER A 250 -25.13 17.46 -10.75
CA SER A 250 -23.94 18.28 -10.50
C SER A 250 -23.45 18.94 -11.78
N THR A 251 -23.12 20.23 -11.67
CA THR A 251 -22.24 20.98 -12.59
C THR A 251 -20.76 20.80 -12.20
N ASP A 252 -20.45 19.76 -11.42
CA ASP A 252 -19.12 19.48 -10.85
C ASP A 252 -18.25 18.78 -11.91
N THR A 253 -17.48 19.59 -12.62
CA THR A 253 -16.58 19.15 -13.71
C THR A 253 -15.50 18.19 -13.20
N ASP A 254 -15.08 18.30 -11.94
CA ASP A 254 -14.01 17.48 -11.38
C ASP A 254 -14.47 16.03 -11.21
N LYS A 255 -15.73 15.82 -10.79
CA LYS A 255 -16.33 14.47 -10.70
C LYS A 255 -16.46 13.83 -12.08
N GLU A 256 -16.92 14.57 -13.09
CA GLU A 256 -17.05 14.06 -14.46
C GLU A 256 -15.69 13.69 -15.05
N GLU A 257 -14.67 14.54 -14.84
CA GLU A 257 -13.30 14.30 -15.30
C GLU A 257 -12.70 13.06 -14.62
N PHE A 258 -12.92 12.90 -13.31
CA PHE A 258 -12.44 11.73 -12.57
C PHE A 258 -13.05 10.43 -13.09
N GLU A 259 -14.38 10.41 -13.27
CA GLU A 259 -15.08 9.22 -13.77
C GLU A 259 -14.61 8.86 -15.19
N LYS A 260 -14.38 9.86 -16.05
CA LYS A 260 -13.81 9.66 -17.39
C LYS A 260 -12.40 9.09 -17.31
N LEU A 261 -11.54 9.64 -16.44
CA LEU A 261 -10.17 9.16 -16.28
C LEU A 261 -10.13 7.71 -15.78
N VAL A 262 -11.03 7.34 -14.87
CA VAL A 262 -11.19 5.95 -14.42
C VAL A 262 -11.60 5.07 -15.60
N ALA A 263 -12.58 5.48 -16.41
CA ALA A 263 -13.00 4.76 -17.61
C ALA A 263 -11.85 4.57 -18.62
N ASP A 264 -11.05 5.61 -18.89
CA ASP A 264 -9.88 5.53 -19.77
C ASP A 264 -8.83 4.56 -19.21
N THR A 265 -8.62 4.58 -17.89
CA THR A 265 -7.68 3.66 -17.23
C THR A 265 -8.12 2.20 -17.35
N LEU A 266 -9.43 1.95 -17.24
CA LEU A 266 -10.01 0.62 -17.42
C LEU A 266 -9.87 0.11 -18.86
N GLN A 267 -9.99 1.00 -19.85
CA GLN A 267 -9.85 0.67 -21.28
C GLN A 267 -8.41 0.32 -21.66
N ASP A 268 -7.42 0.99 -21.05
CA ASP A 268 -5.99 0.72 -21.28
C ASP A 268 -5.58 -0.70 -20.86
N LYS A 269 -6.32 -1.33 -19.93
CA LYS A 269 -6.06 -2.69 -19.41
C LYS A 269 -4.63 -2.89 -18.86
N LYS A 270 -3.99 -1.82 -18.41
CA LYS A 270 -2.62 -1.82 -17.86
C LYS A 270 -2.57 -1.99 -16.34
N SER A 271 -3.62 -1.59 -15.64
CA SER A 271 -3.71 -1.62 -14.19
C SER A 271 -5.05 -2.23 -13.79
N ILE A 272 -5.10 -2.92 -12.64
CA ILE A 272 -6.33 -3.45 -12.05
C ILE A 272 -6.83 -2.48 -10.98
N LEU A 273 -8.08 -2.01 -11.11
CA LEU A 273 -8.67 -1.02 -10.22
C LEU A 273 -9.63 -1.68 -9.23
N PHE A 274 -9.41 -1.41 -7.95
CA PHE A 274 -10.27 -1.80 -6.85
C PHE A 274 -10.88 -0.57 -6.18
N ALA A 275 -12.16 -0.64 -5.82
CA ALA A 275 -12.84 0.40 -5.07
C ALA A 275 -13.69 -0.16 -3.93
N SER A 276 -13.79 0.58 -2.83
CA SER A 276 -14.57 0.19 -1.65
C SER A 276 -16.00 0.71 -1.71
N HIS A 277 -16.94 -0.08 -1.19
CA HIS A 277 -18.27 0.43 -0.85
C HIS A 277 -18.18 1.53 0.24
N PRO A 278 -19.07 2.53 0.25
CA PRO A 278 -19.01 3.68 1.18
C PRO A 278 -19.40 3.39 2.65
N ASP A 279 -19.92 2.20 2.99
CA ASP A 279 -20.38 1.84 4.36
C ASP A 279 -21.38 2.83 4.97
N VAL A 280 -22.31 3.36 4.18
CA VAL A 280 -23.28 4.40 4.59
C VAL A 280 -24.69 3.85 4.89
N GLY A 281 -24.79 2.56 5.17
CA GLY A 281 -26.03 1.87 5.54
C GLY A 281 -26.70 1.13 4.37
N ALA A 282 -27.41 0.05 4.72
CA ALA A 282 -27.86 -0.99 3.78
C ALA A 282 -28.87 -0.54 2.70
N ILE A 283 -29.49 0.63 2.86
CA ILE A 283 -30.56 1.14 1.98
C ILE A 283 -30.00 2.00 0.83
N LYS A 284 -28.70 2.29 0.85
CA LYS A 284 -28.08 3.16 -0.15
C LYS A 284 -27.72 2.37 -1.41
N GLU A 285 -28.19 2.86 -2.55
CA GLU A 285 -27.88 2.29 -3.86
C GLU A 285 -26.43 2.56 -4.25
N ILE A 286 -25.70 1.52 -4.65
CA ILE A 286 -24.30 1.63 -5.06
C ILE A 286 -24.12 2.56 -6.26
N SER A 287 -25.13 2.64 -7.15
CA SER A 287 -25.14 3.49 -8.34
C SER A 287 -25.04 4.98 -8.04
N ASP A 288 -25.40 5.39 -6.82
CA ASP A 288 -25.25 6.75 -6.33
C ASP A 288 -23.80 7.06 -5.87
N PHE A 289 -22.83 6.15 -6.04
CA PHE A 289 -21.45 6.32 -5.57
C PHE A 289 -20.39 6.02 -6.63
N ALA A 290 -19.30 6.80 -6.63
CA ALA A 290 -18.13 6.58 -7.49
C ALA A 290 -16.84 6.54 -6.64
N PRO A 291 -15.78 5.85 -7.09
CA PRO A 291 -15.68 5.11 -8.36
C PRO A 291 -16.33 3.71 -8.32
N VAL A 292 -16.81 3.24 -7.17
CA VAL A 292 -17.25 1.84 -7.00
C VAL A 292 -18.39 1.41 -7.95
N SER A 293 -19.28 2.30 -8.37
CA SER A 293 -20.34 1.94 -9.34
C SER A 293 -19.84 1.81 -10.78
N LEU A 294 -18.70 2.41 -11.13
CA LEU A 294 -18.21 2.47 -12.50
C LEU A 294 -17.97 1.06 -13.06
N GLU A 295 -18.32 0.88 -14.33
CA GLU A 295 -18.19 -0.42 -14.99
C GLU A 295 -16.73 -0.86 -15.04
N GLY A 296 -16.44 -2.15 -14.81
CA GLY A 296 -15.09 -2.69 -14.86
C GLY A 296 -14.29 -2.62 -13.55
N ILE A 297 -14.63 -1.71 -12.63
CA ILE A 297 -14.04 -1.63 -11.27
C ILE A 297 -14.33 -2.90 -10.47
N ILE A 298 -13.32 -3.50 -9.85
CA ILE A 298 -13.53 -4.63 -8.93
C ILE A 298 -14.08 -4.07 -7.61
N ARG A 299 -15.35 -4.38 -7.33
CA ARG A 299 -16.11 -3.81 -6.22
C ARG A 299 -15.94 -4.66 -4.97
N ILE A 300 -15.47 -4.04 -3.89
CA ILE A 300 -15.19 -4.75 -2.64
C ILE A 300 -16.07 -4.22 -1.50
N CYS A 301 -16.64 -5.16 -0.75
CA CYS A 301 -17.33 -4.90 0.50
C CYS A 301 -16.62 -5.57 1.69
N SER A 302 -16.84 -5.04 2.88
CA SER A 302 -16.38 -5.65 4.13
C SER A 302 -17.17 -6.90 4.50
N ALA A 303 -16.45 -7.95 4.88
CA ALA A 303 -16.97 -9.08 5.62
C ALA A 303 -16.84 -8.85 7.13
N THR A 304 -17.85 -9.28 7.87
CA THR A 304 -17.85 -9.44 9.32
C THR A 304 -16.78 -10.45 9.77
N ILE A 305 -16.52 -10.50 11.08
CA ILE A 305 -15.62 -11.50 11.69
C ILE A 305 -16.04 -12.96 11.50
N TYR A 306 -17.22 -13.21 10.92
CA TYR A 306 -17.74 -14.55 10.58
C TYR A 306 -17.75 -14.82 9.07
N GLY A 307 -17.18 -13.92 8.25
CA GLY A 307 -17.14 -14.06 6.80
C GLY A 307 -18.45 -13.72 6.07
N ALA A 308 -19.47 -13.23 6.79
CA ALA A 308 -20.72 -12.74 6.21
C ALA A 308 -20.61 -11.27 5.80
N MET A 309 -21.45 -10.81 4.87
CA MET A 309 -21.55 -9.39 4.47
C MET A 309 -21.77 -8.47 5.67
N SER A 310 -21.07 -7.33 5.71
CA SER A 310 -21.30 -6.29 6.71
C SER A 310 -22.75 -5.77 6.70
N LYS A 311 -23.29 -5.49 7.89
CA LYS A 311 -24.65 -4.93 8.04
C LYS A 311 -24.80 -3.57 7.36
N GLU A 312 -23.72 -2.80 7.22
CA GLU A 312 -23.74 -1.51 6.54
C GLU A 312 -24.00 -1.63 5.03
N ASN A 313 -23.76 -2.80 4.44
CA ASN A 313 -23.90 -3.04 3.00
C ASN A 313 -24.69 -4.33 2.71
N LEU A 314 -25.64 -4.69 3.58
CA LEU A 314 -26.33 -5.99 3.54
C LEU A 314 -27.00 -6.30 2.18
N TYR A 315 -27.51 -5.27 1.50
CA TYR A 315 -28.17 -5.39 0.19
C TYR A 315 -27.30 -4.93 -0.98
N ALA A 316 -26.03 -4.59 -0.73
CA ALA A 316 -25.11 -4.19 -1.78
C ALA A 316 -24.72 -5.38 -2.67
N THR A 317 -24.39 -5.06 -3.92
CA THR A 317 -23.92 -6.00 -4.93
C THR A 317 -22.44 -5.75 -5.23
N ALA A 318 -21.57 -6.23 -4.34
CA ALA A 318 -20.13 -6.23 -4.57
C ALA A 318 -19.71 -7.45 -5.42
N ASP A 319 -18.53 -7.38 -6.04
CA ASP A 319 -17.94 -8.55 -6.70
C ASP A 319 -17.46 -9.55 -5.63
N PHE A 320 -16.76 -9.03 -4.61
CA PHE A 320 -16.14 -9.84 -3.55
C PHE A 320 -16.29 -9.20 -2.18
N ILE A 321 -16.26 -10.03 -1.14
CA ILE A 321 -16.10 -9.61 0.25
C ILE A 321 -14.82 -10.17 0.84
N LEU A 322 -14.13 -9.35 1.61
CA LEU A 322 -12.88 -9.69 2.30
C LEU A 322 -12.95 -9.18 3.75
N PRO A 323 -12.09 -9.66 4.66
CA PRO A 323 -12.08 -9.16 6.03
C PRO A 323 -12.01 -7.64 6.10
N GLY A 324 -12.97 -7.04 6.78
CA GLY A 324 -13.00 -5.59 6.97
C GLY A 324 -13.62 -5.18 8.29
N GLU A 325 -13.94 -6.10 9.20
CA GLU A 325 -14.42 -5.79 10.55
C GLU A 325 -13.57 -6.48 11.62
N GLY A 326 -13.44 -5.83 12.79
CA GLY A 326 -12.74 -6.39 13.95
C GLY A 326 -11.23 -6.47 13.75
N LEU A 327 -10.65 -5.54 12.98
CA LEU A 327 -9.21 -5.52 12.69
C LEU A 327 -8.45 -4.77 13.78
N HIS A 328 -7.43 -5.39 14.36
CA HIS A 328 -6.62 -4.78 15.42
C HIS A 328 -5.36 -4.12 14.85
N MET A 329 -5.37 -2.79 14.76
CA MET A 329 -4.23 -1.98 14.30
C MET A 329 -3.75 -1.05 15.41
N LYS A 330 -3.29 -1.62 16.53
CA LYS A 330 -3.04 -0.90 17.80
C LYS A 330 -2.07 0.27 17.68
N ASP A 331 -1.14 0.21 16.72
CA ASP A 331 -0.15 1.27 16.47
C ASP A 331 -0.77 2.50 15.76
N ILE A 332 -1.95 2.35 15.16
CA ILE A 332 -2.65 3.38 14.38
C ILE A 332 -3.94 3.82 15.09
N TRP A 333 -4.76 2.86 15.55
CA TRP A 333 -6.00 3.10 16.29
C TRP A 333 -6.07 2.26 17.56
N LYS A 334 -6.65 2.85 18.61
CA LYS A 334 -6.84 2.17 19.90
C LYS A 334 -7.89 1.07 19.83
N ASP A 335 -8.99 1.34 19.12
CA ASP A 335 -10.13 0.45 19.00
C ASP A 335 -10.04 -0.39 17.71
N PRO A 336 -10.66 -1.59 17.68
CA PRO A 336 -10.77 -2.38 16.47
C PRO A 336 -11.43 -1.57 15.35
N VAL A 337 -10.81 -1.57 14.18
CA VAL A 337 -11.30 -0.83 13.02
C VAL A 337 -12.22 -1.68 12.16
N ARG A 338 -13.06 -0.98 11.39
CA ARG A 338 -13.98 -1.58 10.44
C ARG A 338 -14.17 -0.72 9.20
N GLY A 339 -14.46 -1.35 8.08
CA GLY A 339 -14.86 -0.70 6.83
C GLY A 339 -14.47 -1.50 5.59
N SER A 340 -15.21 -1.26 4.51
CA SER A 340 -14.91 -1.79 3.18
C SER A 340 -13.58 -1.24 2.65
N SER A 341 -13.09 -0.11 3.16
CA SER A 341 -11.76 0.41 2.84
C SER A 341 -10.65 -0.62 3.16
N PHE A 342 -10.67 -1.20 4.36
CA PHE A 342 -9.70 -2.23 4.75
C PHE A 342 -9.80 -3.48 3.89
N ALA A 343 -11.03 -3.92 3.58
CA ALA A 343 -11.29 -5.07 2.71
C ALA A 343 -10.74 -4.82 1.28
N THR A 344 -10.90 -3.61 0.74
CA THR A 344 -10.35 -3.19 -0.55
C THR A 344 -8.82 -3.21 -0.54
N ALA A 345 -8.18 -2.73 0.52
CA ALA A 345 -6.73 -2.77 0.65
C ALA A 345 -6.18 -4.20 0.75
N TYR A 346 -6.85 -5.10 1.49
CA TYR A 346 -6.50 -6.53 1.48
C TYR A 346 -6.71 -7.17 0.11
N ALA A 347 -7.74 -6.79 -0.63
CA ALA A 347 -7.95 -7.26 -2.00
C ALA A 347 -6.82 -6.82 -2.92
N ALA A 348 -6.39 -5.56 -2.82
CA ALA A 348 -5.24 -5.06 -3.57
C ALA A 348 -3.94 -5.81 -3.20
N GLY A 349 -3.70 -6.07 -1.91
CA GLY A 349 -2.57 -6.89 -1.45
C GLY A 349 -2.62 -8.33 -1.97
N LEU A 350 -3.80 -8.96 -1.98
CA LEU A 350 -3.98 -10.31 -2.51
C LEU A 350 -3.78 -10.38 -4.02
N ALA A 351 -4.31 -9.41 -4.77
CA ALA A 351 -4.06 -9.29 -6.20
C ALA A 351 -2.56 -9.10 -6.47
N ALA A 352 -1.87 -8.33 -5.64
CA ALA A 352 -0.43 -8.15 -5.76
C ALA A 352 0.32 -9.46 -5.51
N LEU A 353 -0.08 -10.22 -4.49
CA LEU A 353 0.50 -11.54 -4.21
C LEU A 353 0.28 -12.51 -5.37
N VAL A 354 -0.90 -12.52 -6.00
CA VAL A 354 -1.17 -13.33 -7.20
C VAL A 354 -0.25 -12.96 -8.37
N LEU A 355 -0.13 -11.66 -8.68
CA LEU A 355 0.77 -11.21 -9.76
C LEU A 355 2.24 -11.51 -9.44
N TYR A 356 2.63 -11.37 -8.17
CA TYR A 356 3.97 -11.68 -7.69
C TYR A 356 4.29 -13.17 -7.87
N THR A 357 3.35 -14.06 -7.54
CA THR A 357 3.42 -15.49 -7.81
C THR A 357 3.61 -15.80 -9.29
N LEU A 358 2.83 -15.17 -10.17
CA LEU A 358 2.93 -15.40 -11.61
C LEU A 358 4.23 -14.87 -12.22
N ARG A 359 4.74 -13.73 -11.73
CA ARG A 359 6.04 -13.17 -12.15
C ARG A 359 7.19 -14.07 -11.70
N ALA A 360 7.14 -14.57 -10.47
CA ALA A 360 8.14 -15.52 -9.97
C ALA A 360 8.12 -16.82 -10.78
N HIS A 361 6.93 -17.33 -11.11
CA HIS A 361 6.79 -18.51 -11.95
C HIS A 361 7.37 -18.29 -13.34
N LEU A 362 7.07 -17.17 -14.00
CA LEU A 362 7.65 -16.81 -15.29
C LEU A 362 9.19 -16.77 -15.24
N ASN A 363 9.77 -16.15 -14.20
CA ASN A 363 11.23 -16.11 -13.99
C ASN A 363 11.82 -17.53 -13.84
N CYS A 364 11.11 -18.44 -13.19
CA CYS A 364 11.57 -19.82 -13.03
C CYS A 364 11.57 -20.61 -14.34
N MET A 365 10.81 -20.18 -15.35
CA MET A 365 10.65 -20.86 -16.64
C MET A 365 11.47 -20.20 -17.77
N GLU A 366 12.32 -19.20 -17.49
CA GLU A 366 13.02 -18.44 -18.55
C GLU A 366 13.93 -19.31 -19.42
N ASP A 367 14.42 -20.43 -18.91
CA ASP A 367 15.28 -21.37 -19.63
C ASP A 367 14.51 -22.30 -20.59
N ASP A 368 13.19 -22.44 -20.44
CA ASP A 368 12.33 -23.34 -21.22
C ASP A 368 11.36 -22.55 -22.11
N THR A 369 11.61 -22.54 -23.42
CA THR A 369 10.92 -21.62 -24.36
C THR A 369 9.40 -21.82 -24.43
N ASP A 370 8.92 -23.06 -24.39
CA ASP A 370 7.49 -23.37 -24.50
C ASP A 370 6.74 -23.06 -23.20
N ASP A 371 7.33 -23.41 -22.06
CA ASP A 371 6.75 -23.16 -20.74
C ASP A 371 6.77 -21.66 -20.39
N SER A 372 7.84 -20.95 -20.77
CA SER A 372 7.91 -19.48 -20.68
C SER A 372 6.80 -18.80 -21.49
N GLY A 373 6.50 -19.28 -22.70
CA GLY A 373 5.40 -18.78 -23.52
C GLY A 373 4.04 -18.92 -22.83
N THR A 374 3.81 -20.07 -22.19
CA THR A 374 2.57 -20.34 -21.43
C THR A 374 2.49 -19.47 -20.17
N ALA A 375 3.56 -19.37 -19.39
CA ALA A 375 3.64 -18.53 -18.19
C ALA A 375 3.39 -17.05 -18.52
N LYS A 376 3.94 -16.55 -19.64
CA LYS A 376 3.72 -15.19 -20.13
C LYS A 376 2.26 -14.95 -20.52
N LYS A 377 1.61 -15.93 -21.18
CA LYS A 377 0.18 -15.86 -21.51
C LYS A 377 -0.68 -15.79 -20.25
N LEU A 378 -0.39 -16.63 -19.25
CA LEU A 378 -1.08 -16.63 -17.95
C LEU A 378 -0.99 -15.26 -17.28
N LEU A 379 0.23 -14.71 -17.16
CA LEU A 379 0.46 -13.40 -16.56
C LEU A 379 -0.31 -12.29 -17.31
N ASN A 380 -0.30 -12.31 -18.64
CA ASN A 380 -1.01 -11.31 -19.45
C ASN A 380 -2.54 -11.36 -19.28
N ILE A 381 -3.12 -12.54 -19.08
CA ILE A 381 -4.56 -12.71 -18.84
C ILE A 381 -4.92 -12.23 -17.44
N VAL A 382 -4.17 -12.67 -16.42
CA VAL A 382 -4.47 -12.36 -15.01
C VAL A 382 -4.19 -10.90 -14.66
N SER A 383 -3.23 -10.25 -15.33
CA SER A 383 -2.95 -8.82 -15.17
C SER A 383 -4.07 -7.91 -15.68
N ARG A 384 -5.17 -8.47 -16.21
CA ARG A 384 -6.36 -7.74 -16.63
C ARG A 384 -7.51 -7.95 -15.65
N HIS A 385 -8.40 -6.96 -15.57
CA HIS A 385 -9.59 -6.96 -14.72
C HIS A 385 -10.42 -8.25 -14.76
N GLN A 386 -10.70 -8.79 -15.95
CA GLN A 386 -11.49 -10.02 -16.09
C GLN A 386 -10.71 -11.25 -15.60
N GLY A 387 -9.42 -11.36 -15.95
CA GLY A 387 -8.57 -12.47 -15.49
C GLY A 387 -8.44 -12.46 -13.96
N MET A 388 -8.19 -11.30 -13.35
CA MET A 388 -8.12 -11.17 -11.90
C MET A 388 -9.45 -11.52 -11.21
N ARG A 389 -10.60 -11.14 -11.78
CA ARG A 389 -11.92 -11.57 -11.27
C ARG A 389 -12.08 -13.09 -11.28
N LYS A 390 -11.66 -13.76 -12.36
CA LYS A 390 -11.70 -15.23 -12.44
C LYS A 390 -10.84 -15.85 -11.35
N VAL A 391 -9.64 -15.32 -11.10
CA VAL A 391 -8.78 -15.77 -10.00
C VAL A 391 -9.46 -15.56 -8.65
N PHE A 392 -10.00 -14.38 -8.38
CA PHE A 392 -10.69 -14.10 -7.11
C PHE A 392 -11.91 -15.01 -6.88
N ARG A 393 -12.66 -15.37 -7.92
CA ARG A 393 -13.74 -16.37 -7.83
C ARG A 393 -13.21 -17.74 -7.44
N ILE A 394 -12.12 -18.20 -8.06
CA ILE A 394 -11.47 -19.46 -7.67
C ILE A 394 -11.04 -19.43 -6.21
N LEU A 395 -10.43 -18.33 -5.76
CA LEU A 395 -10.04 -18.13 -4.36
C LEU A 395 -11.25 -18.03 -3.41
N ALA A 396 -12.44 -17.67 -3.91
CA ALA A 396 -13.69 -17.72 -3.15
C ALA A 396 -14.37 -19.11 -3.16
N LYS A 397 -13.82 -20.08 -3.91
CA LYS A 397 -14.43 -21.39 -4.23
C LYS A 397 -15.69 -21.30 -5.12
N GLU A 398 -15.73 -20.28 -5.96
CA GLU A 398 -16.76 -20.07 -6.98
C GLU A 398 -16.27 -20.50 -8.38
N ASP A 399 -17.22 -20.70 -9.29
CA ASP A 399 -16.91 -20.93 -10.70
C ASP A 399 -16.33 -19.64 -11.32
N PRO A 400 -15.10 -19.65 -11.88
CA PRO A 400 -14.50 -18.47 -12.53
C PRO A 400 -15.38 -17.86 -13.62
N GLU A 401 -16.19 -18.65 -14.33
CA GLU A 401 -17.06 -18.16 -15.40
C GLU A 401 -18.41 -17.62 -14.90
N ASN A 402 -18.76 -17.84 -13.62
CA ASN A 402 -20.02 -17.35 -13.08
C ASN A 402 -19.98 -15.83 -12.84
N THR A 403 -20.40 -15.06 -13.85
CA THR A 403 -20.47 -13.59 -13.76
C THR A 403 -21.63 -13.08 -12.92
N THR A 404 -22.56 -13.95 -12.50
CA THR A 404 -23.71 -13.60 -11.64
C THR A 404 -23.43 -13.79 -10.16
N ALA A 405 -22.30 -14.42 -9.81
CA ALA A 405 -21.85 -14.53 -8.44
C ALA A 405 -21.44 -13.15 -7.92
N HIS A 406 -22.06 -12.74 -6.81
CA HIS A 406 -21.79 -11.49 -6.12
C HIS A 406 -21.48 -11.79 -4.65
N ASN A 407 -20.81 -10.86 -3.99
CA ASN A 407 -20.54 -10.92 -2.55
C ASN A 407 -19.75 -12.18 -2.15
N CYS A 408 -18.88 -12.66 -3.04
CA CYS A 408 -18.15 -13.92 -2.83
C CYS A 408 -17.05 -13.70 -1.76
N PHE A 409 -17.07 -14.48 -0.67
CA PHE A 409 -16.04 -14.38 0.36
C PHE A 409 -14.75 -15.07 -0.08
N VAL A 410 -13.69 -14.27 -0.28
CA VAL A 410 -12.41 -14.74 -0.79
C VAL A 410 -11.64 -15.46 0.31
N ARG A 411 -11.21 -16.70 0.07
CA ARG A 411 -10.54 -17.60 1.03
C ARG A 411 -9.26 -18.18 0.43
N PRO A 412 -8.22 -17.35 0.26
CA PRO A 412 -7.08 -17.67 -0.59
C PRO A 412 -6.18 -18.81 -0.06
N TYR A 413 -6.19 -19.06 1.25
CA TYR A 413 -5.39 -20.08 1.92
C TYR A 413 -5.72 -21.53 1.51
N PHE A 414 -6.83 -21.78 0.83
CA PHE A 414 -7.14 -23.11 0.25
C PHE A 414 -6.52 -23.37 -1.13
N ASN A 415 -5.83 -22.38 -1.69
CA ASN A 415 -5.22 -22.46 -3.01
C ASN A 415 -3.76 -22.00 -2.99
N LEU A 416 -3.43 -21.07 -2.08
CA LEU A 416 -2.10 -20.54 -1.86
C LEU A 416 -1.44 -21.25 -0.67
N GLU A 417 -0.95 -22.45 -0.91
CA GLU A 417 -0.26 -23.26 0.10
C GLU A 417 1.26 -23.02 0.06
N GLY A 418 1.87 -22.77 1.21
CA GLY A 418 3.33 -22.64 1.32
C GLY A 418 4.05 -23.98 1.12
N CYS A 419 5.37 -23.90 0.94
CA CYS A 419 6.25 -25.07 0.87
C CYS A 419 7.52 -24.81 1.67
N ASP A 420 7.85 -25.72 2.58
CA ASP A 420 9.02 -25.65 3.49
C ASP A 420 10.23 -26.47 3.00
N GLU A 421 10.19 -26.95 1.76
CA GLU A 421 11.36 -27.59 1.14
C GLU A 421 12.48 -26.56 0.91
N ASP A 422 13.72 -26.94 1.20
CA ASP A 422 14.90 -26.10 0.96
C ASP A 422 15.43 -26.21 -0.49
N ASP A 423 15.05 -27.29 -1.20
CA ASP A 423 15.49 -27.53 -2.57
C ASP A 423 14.76 -26.63 -3.59
N LEU A 424 15.52 -25.86 -4.37
CA LEU A 424 14.96 -24.86 -5.29
C LEU A 424 14.11 -25.51 -6.40
N GLU A 425 14.48 -26.68 -6.91
CA GLU A 425 13.72 -27.35 -7.96
C GLU A 425 12.37 -27.87 -7.44
N ARG A 426 12.34 -28.40 -6.20
CA ARG A 426 11.08 -28.72 -5.52
C ARG A 426 10.23 -27.47 -5.27
N GLN A 427 10.84 -26.35 -4.87
CA GLN A 427 10.14 -25.08 -4.71
C GLN A 427 9.51 -24.60 -6.03
N LYS A 428 10.24 -24.68 -7.15
CA LYS A 428 9.74 -24.34 -8.49
C LYS A 428 8.56 -25.23 -8.90
N LYS A 429 8.65 -26.54 -8.67
CA LYS A 429 7.57 -27.49 -8.96
C LYS A 429 6.32 -27.22 -8.10
N HIS A 430 6.51 -26.88 -6.83
CA HIS A 430 5.42 -26.48 -5.95
C HIS A 430 4.77 -25.17 -6.43
N LEU A 431 5.57 -24.18 -6.81
CA LEU A 431 5.10 -22.92 -7.38
C LEU A 431 4.24 -23.15 -8.63
N GLN A 432 4.67 -24.02 -9.55
CA GLN A 432 3.89 -24.42 -10.72
C GLN A 432 2.54 -25.05 -10.33
N THR A 433 2.52 -25.89 -9.29
CA THR A 433 1.29 -26.49 -8.76
C THR A 433 0.33 -25.42 -8.25
N VAL A 434 0.84 -24.45 -7.48
CA VAL A 434 0.03 -23.32 -6.99
C VAL A 434 -0.50 -22.46 -8.15
N VAL A 435 0.31 -22.18 -9.17
CA VAL A 435 -0.13 -21.45 -10.37
C VAL A 435 -1.27 -22.18 -11.07
N ASN A 436 -1.17 -23.50 -11.26
CA ASN A 436 -2.23 -24.31 -11.86
C ASN A 436 -3.51 -24.31 -11.03
N ASN A 437 -3.41 -24.21 -9.70
CA ASN A 437 -4.55 -24.14 -8.78
C ASN A 437 -5.29 -22.80 -8.85
N ILE A 438 -4.60 -21.69 -9.06
CA ILE A 438 -5.21 -20.35 -9.11
C ILE A 438 -5.53 -19.88 -10.54
N VAL A 439 -4.87 -20.44 -11.56
CA VAL A 439 -5.12 -20.15 -12.98
C VAL A 439 -5.27 -21.45 -13.80
N PRO A 440 -6.32 -22.25 -13.56
CA PRO A 440 -6.58 -23.46 -14.34
C PRO A 440 -6.89 -23.13 -15.80
N GLN A 441 -6.77 -24.12 -16.70
CA GLN A 441 -7.00 -23.98 -18.15
C GLN A 441 -8.30 -23.24 -18.53
N ARG A 442 -9.38 -23.38 -17.75
CA ARG A 442 -10.63 -22.63 -17.94
C ARG A 442 -10.48 -21.10 -17.85
N VAL A 443 -9.50 -20.60 -17.10
CA VAL A 443 -9.17 -19.17 -17.04
C VAL A 443 -8.46 -18.71 -18.32
N LEU A 444 -7.80 -19.63 -19.04
CA LEU A 444 -7.05 -19.34 -20.27
C LEU A 444 -7.92 -19.20 -21.53
N SER A 445 -9.19 -19.61 -21.49
CA SER A 445 -10.11 -19.55 -22.65
C SER A 445 -10.81 -18.19 -22.82
N ALA A 446 -10.27 -17.12 -22.24
CA ALA A 446 -10.82 -15.77 -22.30
C ALA A 446 -10.25 -14.93 -23.45
#